data_AF-A0A453P3Q8-F1
#
_entry.id   AF-A0A453P3Q8-F1
#
_cell.length_a   1.000
_cell.length_b   1.000
_cell.length_c   1.000
_cell.angle_alpha   90.00
_cell.angle_beta   90.00
_cell.angle_gamma   90.00
#
_symmetry.space_group_name_H-M   'P 1'
#
loop_
_entity.id
_entity.type
_entity.pdbx_description
1 polymer ?
#
loop_
_entity_poly.entity_id
_entity_poly.type
_entity_poly.pdbx_seq_one_letter_code
_entity_poly.pdbx_strand_id
1 'polypeptide(L)'
;MGEKEGRMIQPLRSRVPFSLLQFLILWCHDIGREQAANRPLLKTIFEVLMRLFSPRKTMLLLVIRDKTKTPVEYLAQALKEDIHKIWDSVPKPEVFKKAALSEFFNVEVTALPSYEENEELFKEQVGKLRHKFIHSIDPGGLAADRRGVIPASGFCISAMHIWKVIRENKDLNLPAHKIMVATVRCEEIADEKLRCFMLDEGWLELEAAVTSGPVRSFGMKLSDIIDFYLLDYDMETMYFDEGVRTVKRQQLQSE
;
A
#
# COMPACT_ATOMS: atom_id res chain seq x y z
N MET A 1 -56.24 -11.37 19.72
CA MET A 1 -56.26 -10.61 18.45
C MET A 1 -55.84 -9.19 18.81
N GLY A 2 -54.65 -8.68 18.57
CA GLY A 2 -53.67 -9.00 17.52
C GLY A 2 -53.66 -7.93 16.44
N GLU A 3 -53.61 -6.65 16.80
CA GLU A 3 -53.49 -5.54 15.82
C GLU A 3 -52.02 -5.21 15.58
N LYS A 4 -51.56 -5.56 14.38
CA LYS A 4 -50.23 -5.31 13.86
C LYS A 4 -50.10 -3.87 13.35
N GLU A 5 -49.10 -3.18 13.89
CA GLU A 5 -48.09 -2.38 13.18
C GLU A 5 -48.41 -1.96 11.75
N GLY A 6 -48.81 -0.69 11.61
CA GLY A 6 -48.67 0.10 10.39
C GLY A 6 -47.55 1.14 10.54
N ARG A 7 -46.30 0.71 10.80
CA ARG A 7 -45.16 1.62 10.76
C ARG A 7 -44.82 1.88 9.30
N MET A 8 -45.14 3.07 8.81
CA MET A 8 -44.71 3.56 7.50
C MET A 8 -43.20 3.42 7.36
N ILE A 9 -42.79 2.43 6.57
CA ILE A 9 -41.40 2.28 6.13
C ILE A 9 -41.19 3.39 5.09
N GLN A 10 -40.70 4.54 5.54
CA GLN A 10 -40.13 5.52 4.62
C GLN A 10 -38.99 4.82 3.86
N PRO A 11 -38.91 4.95 2.52
CA PRO A 11 -37.91 4.23 1.75
C PRO A 11 -36.54 4.80 2.11
N LEU A 12 -35.76 4.04 2.90
CA LEU A 12 -34.32 4.22 2.95
C LEU A 12 -33.81 4.01 1.53
N ARG A 13 -33.64 5.11 0.79
CA ARG A 13 -32.86 5.16 -0.45
C ARG A 13 -31.46 4.71 -0.07
N SER A 14 -31.21 3.42 -0.18
CA SER A 14 -29.91 2.80 0.05
C SER A 14 -28.91 3.53 -0.85
N ARG A 15 -28.04 4.32 -0.24
CA ARG A 15 -26.89 4.97 -0.86
C ARG A 15 -25.70 4.33 -0.19
N VAL A 16 -24.93 3.57 -0.96
CA VAL A 16 -23.80 2.82 -0.41
C VAL A 16 -22.60 3.77 -0.31
N PRO A 17 -22.05 3.98 0.89
CA PRO A 17 -20.88 4.82 1.09
C PRO A 17 -19.63 4.05 0.68
N PHE A 18 -19.27 4.04 -0.61
CA PHE A 18 -17.88 3.75 -0.93
C PHE A 18 -17.08 4.97 -0.47
N SER A 19 -16.32 4.81 0.61
CA SER A 19 -15.36 5.77 1.18
C SER A 19 -15.89 7.07 1.82
N LEU A 20 -17.05 7.07 2.49
CA LEU A 20 -17.37 8.20 3.39
C LEU A 20 -16.67 8.09 4.74
N LEU A 21 -16.38 6.87 5.18
CA LEU A 21 -15.91 6.60 6.53
C LEU A 21 -14.89 5.45 6.51
N GLN A 22 -13.66 5.75 6.87
CA GLN A 22 -12.55 4.80 6.95
C GLN A 22 -12.25 4.52 8.42
N PHE A 23 -12.18 3.23 8.78
CA PHE A 23 -11.76 2.81 10.11
C PHE A 23 -10.28 2.46 10.09
N LEU A 24 -9.54 3.00 11.05
CA LEU A 24 -8.20 2.53 11.38
C LEU A 24 -8.23 2.04 12.82
N ILE A 25 -8.07 0.73 13.02
CA ILE A 25 -8.01 0.12 14.33
C ILE A 25 -6.54 0.01 14.74
N LEU A 26 -6.19 0.57 15.88
CA LEU A 26 -4.83 0.60 16.42
C LEU A 26 -4.85 0.08 17.85
N TRP A 27 -3.83 -0.68 18.24
CA TRP A 27 -3.66 -1.06 19.64
C TRP A 27 -2.97 0.06 20.41
N CYS A 28 -3.37 0.29 21.66
CA CYS A 28 -2.83 1.37 22.48
C CYS A 28 -1.29 1.32 22.61
N HIS A 29 -0.70 0.12 22.59
CA HIS A 29 0.75 -0.08 22.72
C HIS A 29 1.54 0.19 21.43
N ASP A 30 0.86 0.25 20.27
CA ASP A 30 1.47 0.57 18.99
C ASP A 30 1.51 2.08 18.71
N ILE A 31 0.80 2.87 19.52
CA ILE A 31 0.78 4.32 19.43
C ILE A 31 2.16 4.88 19.79
N GLY A 32 2.75 5.67 18.89
CA GLY A 32 4.10 6.22 19.02
C GLY A 32 5.22 5.34 18.46
N ARG A 33 4.91 4.12 17.97
CA ARG A 33 5.88 3.28 17.25
C ARG A 33 5.78 3.52 15.74
N GLU A 34 6.89 3.92 15.13
CA GLU A 34 6.95 4.34 13.73
C GLU A 34 6.53 3.25 12.73
N GLN A 35 6.83 1.98 13.02
CA GLN A 35 6.52 0.84 12.16
C GLN A 35 5.21 0.13 12.54
N ALA A 36 4.79 0.18 13.81
CA ALA A 36 3.62 -0.57 14.28
C ALA A 36 2.29 0.16 14.03
N ALA A 37 2.31 1.50 13.93
CA ALA A 37 1.12 2.29 13.64
C ALA A 37 0.70 2.32 12.15
N ASN A 38 1.20 1.39 11.32
CA ASN A 38 0.93 1.33 9.87
C ASN A 38 1.22 2.64 9.11
N ARG A 39 2.20 3.45 9.58
CA ARG A 39 2.54 4.73 8.94
C ARG A 39 2.91 4.62 7.46
N PRO A 40 3.73 3.63 7.03
CA PRO A 40 4.06 3.49 5.61
C PRO A 40 2.82 3.21 4.75
N LEU A 41 1.89 2.39 5.26
CA LEU A 41 0.65 2.08 4.57
C LEU A 41 -0.25 3.32 4.43
N LEU A 42 -0.40 4.10 5.50
CA LEU A 42 -1.16 5.35 5.46
C LEU A 42 -0.54 6.36 4.48
N LYS A 43 0.79 6.44 4.42
CA LYS A 43 1.50 7.29 3.47
C LYS A 43 1.15 6.91 2.02
N THR A 44 1.25 5.62 1.68
CA THR A 44 0.87 5.12 0.35
C THR A 44 -0.61 5.36 0.05
N ILE A 45 -1.50 5.14 1.02
CA ILE A 45 -2.94 5.38 0.84
C ILE A 45 -3.20 6.86 0.54
N PHE A 46 -2.60 7.80 1.29
CA PHE A 46 -2.79 9.23 1.03
C PHE A 46 -2.25 9.65 -0.34
N GLU A 47 -1.09 9.14 -0.74
CA GLU A 47 -0.52 9.42 -2.07
C GLU A 47 -1.44 8.93 -3.20
N VAL A 48 -1.88 7.68 -3.11
CA VAL A 48 -2.77 7.06 -4.10
C VAL A 48 -4.12 7.77 -4.14
N LEU A 49 -4.69 8.11 -2.98
CA LEU A 49 -5.97 8.81 -2.89
C LEU A 49 -5.91 10.17 -3.58
N MET A 50 -4.84 10.94 -3.36
CA MET A 50 -4.66 12.26 -3.98
C MET A 50 -4.42 12.19 -5.50
N ARG A 51 -3.79 11.12 -5.99
CA ARG A 51 -3.47 10.96 -7.42
C ARG A 51 -4.65 10.40 -8.22
N LEU A 52 -5.38 9.44 -7.67
CA LEU A 52 -6.43 8.71 -8.40
C LEU A 52 -7.82 9.30 -8.23
N PHE A 53 -8.09 9.99 -7.12
CA PHE A 53 -9.44 10.44 -6.80
C PHE A 53 -9.48 11.94 -6.56
N SER A 54 -10.54 12.58 -7.04
CA SER A 54 -10.77 14.01 -6.77
C SER A 54 -10.93 14.24 -5.27
N PRO A 55 -10.47 15.40 -4.75
CA PRO A 55 -10.58 15.75 -3.33
C PRO A 55 -12.03 15.61 -2.86
N ARG A 56 -12.27 14.65 -1.98
CA ARG A 56 -13.53 14.46 -1.26
C ARG A 56 -13.23 14.38 0.21
N LYS A 57 -13.98 15.13 1.00
CA LYS A 57 -13.82 15.15 2.44
C LYS A 57 -14.31 13.82 3.01
N THR A 58 -13.36 12.99 3.44
CA THR A 58 -13.60 11.64 3.97
C THR A 58 -13.46 11.66 5.49
N MET A 59 -14.27 10.91 6.22
CA MET A 59 -14.04 10.75 7.65
C MET A 59 -13.08 9.60 7.92
N LEU A 60 -12.03 9.88 8.69
CA LEU A 60 -11.10 8.89 9.23
C LEU A 60 -11.41 8.71 10.72
N LEU A 61 -11.99 7.55 11.06
CA LEU A 61 -12.26 7.17 12.44
C LEU A 61 -11.13 6.27 12.96
N LEU A 62 -10.35 6.80 13.90
CA LEU A 62 -9.30 6.06 14.60
C LEU A 62 -9.89 5.39 15.83
N VAL A 63 -9.84 4.06 15.86
CA VAL A 63 -10.31 3.26 16.99
C VAL A 63 -9.13 2.69 17.74
N ILE A 64 -8.89 3.20 18.95
CA ILE A 64 -7.85 2.69 19.84
C ILE A 64 -8.40 1.49 20.62
N ARG A 65 -7.73 0.35 20.53
CA ARG A 65 -8.02 -0.87 21.30
C ARG A 65 -7.15 -0.95 22.54
N ASP A 66 -7.68 -1.65 23.55
CA ASP A 66 -7.01 -1.93 24.82
C ASP A 66 -6.50 -0.68 25.51
N LYS A 67 -7.43 0.24 25.77
CA LYS A 67 -7.15 1.45 26.53
C LYS A 67 -6.50 1.10 27.88
N THR A 68 -5.30 1.62 28.10
CA THR A 68 -4.57 1.55 29.37
C THR A 68 -4.96 2.70 30.32
N LYS A 69 -4.22 2.90 31.42
CA LYS A 69 -4.44 4.03 32.36
C LYS A 69 -4.19 5.41 31.74
N THR A 70 -3.66 5.48 30.53
CA THR A 70 -3.37 6.75 29.83
C THR A 70 -4.68 7.43 29.40
N PRO A 71 -4.83 8.76 29.62
CA PRO A 71 -6.01 9.49 29.17
C PRO A 71 -6.13 9.47 27.64
N VAL A 72 -7.37 9.36 27.15
CA VAL A 72 -7.65 9.22 25.71
C VAL A 72 -7.30 10.50 24.96
N GLU A 73 -7.39 11.64 25.64
CA GLU A 73 -7.12 12.97 25.09
C GLU A 73 -5.67 13.06 24.61
N TYR A 74 -4.72 12.56 25.41
CA TYR A 74 -3.31 12.52 25.03
C TYR A 74 -3.05 11.57 23.86
N LEU A 75 -3.64 10.38 23.88
CA LEU A 75 -3.48 9.40 22.79
C LEU A 75 -4.10 9.92 21.48
N ALA A 76 -5.26 10.56 21.58
CA ALA A 76 -5.94 11.16 20.44
C ALA A 76 -5.13 12.31 19.86
N GLN A 77 -4.55 13.16 20.70
CA GLN A 77 -3.69 14.26 20.26
C GLN A 77 -2.43 13.73 19.56
N ALA A 78 -1.75 12.74 20.17
CA ALA A 78 -0.57 12.11 19.58
C ALA A 78 -0.87 11.48 18.21
N LEU A 79 -1.99 10.76 18.08
CA LEU A 79 -2.41 10.17 16.81
C LEU A 79 -2.75 11.23 15.75
N LYS A 80 -3.41 12.32 16.14
CA LYS A 80 -3.71 13.43 15.23
C LYS A 80 -2.42 14.08 14.71
N GLU A 81 -1.48 14.36 15.61
CA GLU A 81 -0.17 14.91 15.24
C GLU A 81 0.61 13.96 14.33
N ASP A 82 0.56 12.66 14.60
CA ASP A 82 1.21 11.65 13.77
C ASP A 82 0.61 11.60 12.36
N ILE A 83 -0.72 11.64 12.22
CA ILE A 83 -1.37 11.69 10.90
C ILE A 83 -1.03 12.98 10.17
N HIS A 84 -0.94 14.11 10.87
CA HIS A 84 -0.47 15.37 10.29
C HIS A 84 0.96 15.26 9.77
N LYS A 85 1.88 14.68 10.55
CA LYS A 85 3.26 14.42 10.11
C LYS A 85 3.32 13.50 8.89
N ILE A 86 2.51 12.45 8.86
CA ILE A 86 2.42 11.54 7.71
C ILE A 86 1.93 12.33 6.49
N TRP A 87 0.86 13.10 6.62
CA TRP A 87 0.32 13.95 5.56
C TRP A 87 1.38 14.90 5.00
N ASP A 88 2.16 15.56 5.85
CA ASP A 88 3.20 16.49 5.43
C ASP A 88 4.36 15.78 4.71
N SER A 89 4.67 14.54 5.08
CA SER A 89 5.71 13.72 4.45
C SER A 89 5.35 13.13 3.08
N VAL A 90 4.08 13.16 2.69
CA VAL A 90 3.60 12.65 1.39
C VAL A 90 3.93 13.65 0.29
N PRO A 91 4.56 13.23 -0.82
CA PRO A 91 4.78 14.09 -1.98
C PRO A 91 3.42 14.47 -2.59
N LYS A 92 3.08 15.77 -2.58
CA LYS A 92 1.82 16.29 -3.10
C LYS A 92 2.00 16.85 -4.51
N PRO A 93 1.05 16.63 -5.44
CA PRO A 93 1.03 17.31 -6.74
C PRO A 93 1.00 18.84 -6.57
N GLU A 94 1.51 19.59 -7.55
CA GLU A 94 1.59 21.07 -7.51
C GLU A 94 0.26 21.74 -7.11
N VAL A 95 -0.86 21.17 -7.59
CA VAL A 95 -2.22 21.66 -7.33
C VAL A 95 -2.60 21.61 -5.85
N PHE A 96 -2.01 20.68 -5.08
CA PHE A 96 -2.34 20.43 -3.67
C PHE A 96 -1.16 20.66 -2.72
N LYS A 97 -0.09 21.33 -3.15
CA LYS A 97 1.12 21.56 -2.33
C LYS A 97 0.83 22.21 -0.97
N LYS A 98 -0.18 23.08 -0.89
CA LYS A 98 -0.57 23.79 0.33
C LYS A 98 -1.84 23.25 0.99
N ALA A 99 -2.37 22.13 0.50
CA ALA A 99 -3.61 21.57 1.02
C ALA A 99 -3.45 21.05 2.45
N ALA A 100 -4.30 21.52 3.36
CA ALA A 100 -4.36 21.01 4.72
C ALA A 100 -5.06 19.64 4.76
N LEU A 101 -4.65 18.78 5.71
CA LEU A 101 -5.31 17.50 5.96
C LEU A 101 -6.83 17.67 6.15
N SER A 102 -7.26 18.73 6.83
CA SER A 102 -8.65 19.03 7.16
C SER A 102 -9.54 19.35 5.94
N GLU A 103 -8.94 19.64 4.78
CA GLU A 103 -9.66 19.81 3.51
C GLU A 103 -10.07 18.45 2.92
N PHE A 104 -9.29 17.40 3.19
CA PHE A 104 -9.46 16.05 2.64
C PHE A 104 -10.04 15.07 3.66
N PHE A 105 -9.71 15.23 4.94
CA PHE A 105 -10.05 14.28 5.99
C PHE A 105 -10.60 14.97 7.24
N ASN A 106 -11.69 14.42 7.78
CA ASN A 106 -12.13 14.68 9.14
C ASN A 106 -11.64 13.55 10.04
N VAL A 107 -10.80 13.84 11.03
CA VAL A 107 -10.23 12.83 11.92
C VAL A 107 -11.00 12.80 13.24
N GLU A 108 -11.67 11.68 13.52
CA GLU A 108 -12.35 11.40 14.78
C GLU A 108 -11.60 10.28 15.50
N VAL A 109 -11.45 10.38 16.83
CA VAL A 109 -10.74 9.36 17.63
C VAL A 109 -11.69 8.80 18.69
N THR A 110 -11.76 7.48 18.80
CA THR A 110 -12.50 6.78 19.85
C THR A 110 -11.60 5.72 20.46
N ALA A 111 -11.62 5.56 21.78
CA ALA A 111 -10.93 4.48 22.46
C ALA A 111 -11.94 3.47 22.99
N LEU A 112 -11.61 2.19 22.89
CA LEU A 112 -12.37 1.06 23.42
C LEU A 112 -11.53 0.33 24.47
N PRO A 113 -12.11 -0.05 25.62
CA PRO A 113 -11.42 -0.83 26.64
C PRO A 113 -11.10 -2.25 26.15
N SER A 114 -10.25 -2.95 26.90
CA SER A 114 -9.98 -4.37 26.68
C SER A 114 -11.26 -5.18 26.88
N TYR A 115 -11.53 -6.08 25.94
CA TYR A 115 -12.68 -6.99 26.03
C TYR A 115 -12.52 -7.97 27.19
N GLU A 116 -11.30 -8.48 27.38
CA GLU A 116 -10.99 -9.50 28.38
C GLU A 116 -11.05 -8.94 29.81
N GLU A 117 -10.59 -7.70 30.00
CA GLU A 117 -10.58 -7.08 31.33
C GLU A 117 -11.95 -6.53 31.75
N ASN A 118 -12.72 -5.95 30.80
CA ASN A 118 -13.96 -5.24 31.10
C ASN A 118 -14.99 -5.38 29.94
N GLU A 119 -15.56 -6.56 29.81
CA GLU A 119 -16.52 -6.91 28.74
C GLU A 119 -17.76 -6.00 28.72
N GLU A 120 -18.36 -5.68 29.87
CA GLU A 120 -19.58 -4.86 29.93
C GLU A 120 -19.34 -3.44 29.44
N LEU A 121 -18.25 -2.81 29.89
CA LEU A 121 -17.87 -1.45 29.47
C LEU A 121 -17.54 -1.42 27.97
N PHE A 122 -16.89 -2.47 27.46
CA PHE A 122 -16.65 -2.60 26.03
C PHE A 122 -17.96 -2.65 25.24
N LYS A 123 -18.91 -3.52 25.63
CA LYS A 123 -20.23 -3.62 24.97
C LYS A 123 -21.00 -2.31 25.02
N GLU A 124 -20.95 -1.59 26.15
CA GLU A 124 -21.58 -0.28 26.29
C GLU A 124 -20.98 0.75 25.32
N GLN A 125 -19.65 0.84 25.26
CA GLN A 125 -18.98 1.80 24.37
C GLN A 125 -19.13 1.46 22.89
N VAL A 126 -19.13 0.18 22.53
CA VAL A 126 -19.50 -0.27 21.19
C VAL A 126 -20.95 0.10 20.88
N GLY A 127 -21.86 -0.02 21.86
CA GLY A 127 -23.25 0.46 21.73
C GLY A 127 -23.33 1.95 21.44
N LYS A 128 -22.57 2.78 22.17
CA LYS A 128 -22.47 4.24 21.93
C LYS A 128 -21.91 4.55 20.55
N LEU A 129 -20.86 3.84 20.13
CA LEU A 129 -20.27 4.00 18.80
C LEU A 129 -21.28 3.62 17.70
N ARG A 130 -21.97 2.49 17.85
CA ARG A 130 -23.05 2.06 16.96
C ARG A 130 -24.16 3.09 16.86
N HIS A 131 -24.56 3.70 17.98
CA HIS A 131 -25.56 4.76 17.98
C HIS A 131 -25.10 5.98 17.19
N LYS A 132 -23.85 6.43 17.37
CA LYS A 132 -23.24 7.49 16.54
C LYS A 132 -23.24 7.15 15.04
N PHE A 133 -23.06 5.87 14.69
CA PHE A 133 -23.13 5.41 13.30
C PHE A 133 -24.53 5.45 12.70
N ILE A 134 -25.54 5.05 13.47
CA ILE A 134 -26.93 5.10 13.00
C ILE A 134 -27.34 6.56 12.72
N HIS A 135 -26.88 7.48 13.57
CA HIS A 135 -27.08 8.93 13.43
C HIS A 135 -25.99 9.64 12.61
N SER A 136 -25.16 8.89 11.87
CA SER A 136 -24.03 9.46 11.13
C SER A 136 -24.43 10.43 10.02
N ILE A 137 -25.67 10.33 9.53
CA ILE A 137 -26.16 11.08 8.37
C ILE A 137 -26.87 12.38 8.79
N ASP A 138 -27.03 12.61 10.10
CA ASP A 138 -27.63 13.80 10.67
C ASP A 138 -26.69 15.02 10.53
N PRO A 139 -27.21 16.27 10.54
CA PRO A 139 -26.36 17.46 10.48
C PRO A 139 -25.33 17.47 11.62
N GLY A 140 -24.04 17.43 11.29
CA GLY A 140 -22.94 17.31 12.26
C GLY A 140 -22.55 15.87 12.63
N GLY A 141 -23.20 14.87 12.04
CA GLY A 141 -22.85 13.45 12.17
C GLY A 141 -21.58 13.05 11.41
N LEU A 142 -21.12 11.83 11.67
CA LEU A 142 -19.86 11.27 11.15
C LEU A 142 -19.77 11.26 9.60
N ALA A 143 -20.91 11.27 8.89
CA ALA A 143 -20.98 11.27 7.43
C ALA A 143 -21.80 12.46 6.89
N ALA A 144 -21.72 13.62 7.57
CA ALA A 144 -22.49 14.81 7.20
C ALA A 144 -22.11 15.42 5.83
N ASP A 145 -20.86 15.27 5.37
CA ASP A 145 -20.47 15.73 4.03
C ASP A 145 -20.94 14.72 2.97
N ARG A 146 -21.92 15.12 2.16
CA ARG A 146 -22.57 14.26 1.14
C ARG A 146 -22.05 14.52 -0.27
N ARG A 147 -20.93 15.24 -0.44
CA ARG A 147 -20.34 15.48 -1.77
C ARG A 147 -19.82 14.17 -2.36
N GLY A 148 -20.43 13.72 -3.47
CA GLY A 148 -19.99 12.54 -4.22
C GLY A 148 -20.62 11.20 -3.80
N VAL A 149 -21.73 11.21 -3.05
CA VAL A 149 -22.46 9.98 -2.68
C VAL A 149 -23.08 9.33 -3.92
N ILE A 150 -22.71 8.08 -4.17
CA ILE A 150 -23.17 7.30 -5.31
C ILE A 150 -24.50 6.62 -4.93
N PRO A 151 -25.55 6.68 -5.77
CA PRO A 151 -26.75 5.86 -5.58
C PRO A 151 -26.39 4.37 -5.51
N ALA A 152 -27.09 3.56 -4.69
CA ALA A 152 -26.79 2.11 -4.64
C ALA A 152 -26.84 1.43 -6.01
N SER A 153 -27.73 1.89 -6.90
CA SER A 153 -27.83 1.39 -8.27
C SER A 153 -26.57 1.61 -9.11
N GLY A 154 -25.80 2.67 -8.83
CA GLY A 154 -24.54 2.99 -9.51
C GLY A 154 -23.30 2.42 -8.81
N PHE A 155 -23.47 1.77 -7.65
CA PHE A 155 -22.35 1.28 -6.84
C PHE A 155 -21.54 0.21 -7.57
N CYS A 156 -22.21 -0.80 -8.13
CA CYS A 156 -21.55 -1.91 -8.81
C CYS A 156 -20.66 -1.42 -9.97
N ILE A 157 -21.20 -0.51 -10.79
CA ILE A 157 -20.49 0.09 -11.93
C ILE A 157 -19.27 0.89 -11.43
N SER A 158 -19.46 1.69 -10.38
CA SER A 158 -18.38 2.50 -9.81
C SER A 158 -17.28 1.65 -9.18
N ALA A 159 -17.64 0.59 -8.45
CA ALA A 159 -16.70 -0.34 -7.85
C ALA A 159 -15.88 -1.09 -8.91
N MET A 160 -16.52 -1.53 -10.00
CA MET A 160 -15.82 -2.14 -11.13
C MET A 160 -14.82 -1.18 -11.79
N HIS A 161 -15.21 0.09 -11.98
CA HIS A 161 -14.32 1.11 -12.54
C HIS A 161 -13.14 1.40 -11.62
N ILE A 162 -13.38 1.59 -10.32
CA ILE A 162 -12.33 1.80 -9.32
C ILE A 162 -11.37 0.61 -9.30
N TRP A 163 -11.91 -0.62 -9.30
CA TRP A 163 -11.10 -1.83 -9.31
C TRP A 163 -10.25 -1.96 -10.57
N LYS A 164 -10.80 -1.59 -11.73
CA LYS A 164 -10.05 -1.55 -12.99
C LYS A 164 -8.89 -0.55 -12.90
N VAL A 165 -9.16 0.67 -12.42
CA VAL A 165 -8.14 1.70 -12.20
C VAL A 165 -7.06 1.20 -11.24
N ILE A 166 -7.42 0.62 -10.08
CA ILE A 166 -6.45 0.08 -9.12
C ILE A 166 -5.59 -1.02 -9.75
N ARG A 167 -6.20 -1.95 -10.49
CA ARG A 167 -5.51 -3.07 -11.15
C ARG A 167 -4.54 -2.61 -12.24
N GLU A 168 -4.92 -1.58 -13.00
CA GLU A 168 -4.11 -1.07 -14.11
C GLU A 168 -3.02 -0.09 -13.66
N ASN A 169 -3.09 0.42 -12.43
CA ASN A 169 -2.07 1.31 -11.86
C ASN A 169 -0.80 0.54 -11.49
N LYS A 170 0.23 0.67 -12.32
CA LYS A 170 1.57 0.09 -12.08
C LYS A 170 2.25 0.62 -10.81
N ASP A 171 1.92 1.84 -10.38
CA ASP A 171 2.46 2.47 -9.17
C ASP A 171 1.84 1.92 -7.87
N LEU A 172 0.70 1.22 -7.96
CA LEU A 172 0.06 0.49 -6.86
C LEU A 172 0.57 -0.94 -6.74
N ASN A 173 1.36 -1.40 -7.71
CA ASN A 173 2.22 -2.53 -7.44
C ASN A 173 3.13 -2.07 -6.29
N LEU A 174 2.95 -2.65 -5.12
CA LEU A 174 4.05 -2.82 -4.21
C LEU A 174 4.74 -4.13 -4.63
N PRO A 175 5.73 -4.14 -5.54
CA PRO A 175 6.83 -5.06 -5.39
C PRO A 175 7.57 -4.64 -4.13
N ALA A 176 7.02 -5.06 -2.99
CA ALA A 176 7.48 -4.78 -1.64
C ALA A 176 8.97 -5.03 -1.58
N HIS A 177 9.77 -4.00 -1.27
CA HIS A 177 11.21 -3.96 -0.93
C HIS A 177 12.10 -5.13 -1.40
N LYS A 178 11.77 -6.38 -1.06
CA LYS A 178 12.30 -7.62 -1.64
C LYS A 178 12.48 -7.60 -3.16
N ILE A 179 11.50 -7.16 -3.96
CA ILE A 179 11.65 -7.13 -5.43
C ILE A 179 12.60 -6.01 -5.88
N MET A 180 12.55 -4.85 -5.22
CA MET A 180 13.51 -3.75 -5.47
C MET A 180 14.95 -4.17 -5.11
N VAL A 181 15.15 -4.78 -3.95
CA VAL A 181 16.45 -5.32 -3.51
C VAL A 181 16.91 -6.42 -4.44
N ALA A 182 16.01 -7.34 -4.85
CA ALA A 182 16.33 -8.36 -5.84
C ALA A 182 16.75 -7.73 -7.17
N THR A 183 16.11 -6.64 -7.60
CA THR A 183 16.45 -5.95 -8.87
C THR A 183 17.84 -5.37 -8.81
N VAL A 184 18.16 -4.60 -7.76
CA VAL A 184 19.49 -4.00 -7.58
C VAL A 184 20.56 -5.08 -7.43
N ARG A 185 20.30 -6.13 -6.65
CA ARG A 185 21.28 -7.21 -6.45
C ARG A 185 21.50 -8.06 -7.70
N CYS A 186 20.45 -8.41 -8.44
CA CYS A 186 20.61 -9.15 -9.70
C CYS A 186 21.34 -8.31 -10.75
N GLU A 187 21.15 -6.98 -10.75
CA GLU A 187 21.88 -6.06 -11.62
C GLU A 187 23.37 -5.98 -11.26
N GLU A 188 23.71 -5.77 -9.98
CA GLU A 188 25.11 -5.76 -9.53
C GLU A 188 25.84 -7.08 -9.85
N ILE A 189 25.16 -8.22 -9.66
CA ILE A 189 25.72 -9.54 -9.98
C ILE A 189 25.91 -9.68 -11.51
N ALA A 190 24.93 -9.26 -12.32
CA ALA A 190 25.05 -9.30 -13.77
C ALA A 190 26.23 -8.46 -14.27
N ASP A 191 26.34 -7.21 -13.80
CA ASP A 191 27.43 -6.30 -14.15
C ASP A 191 28.80 -6.89 -13.76
N GLU A 192 28.88 -7.51 -12.59
CA GLU A 192 30.12 -8.17 -12.13
C GLU A 192 30.48 -9.39 -12.98
N LYS A 193 29.49 -10.21 -13.40
CA LYS A 193 29.75 -11.35 -14.29
C LYS A 193 30.18 -10.87 -15.68
N LEU A 194 29.55 -9.83 -16.21
CA LEU A 194 29.96 -9.21 -17.48
C LEU A 194 31.39 -8.67 -17.38
N ARG A 195 31.72 -7.98 -16.29
CA ARG A 195 33.08 -7.47 -16.05
C ARG A 195 34.11 -8.58 -15.94
N CYS A 196 33.78 -9.68 -15.24
CA CYS A 196 34.65 -10.85 -15.15
C CYS A 196 34.84 -11.50 -16.53
N PHE A 197 33.76 -11.66 -17.30
CA PHE A 197 33.81 -12.19 -18.67
C PHE A 197 34.72 -11.34 -19.57
N MET A 198 34.62 -10.00 -19.52
CA MET A 198 35.48 -9.11 -20.32
C MET A 198 36.97 -9.20 -19.95
N LEU A 199 37.30 -9.64 -18.74
CA LEU A 199 38.66 -9.80 -18.25
C LEU A 199 39.13 -11.27 -18.26
N ASP A 200 38.29 -12.18 -18.75
CA ASP A 200 38.57 -13.61 -18.78
C ASP A 200 39.72 -13.92 -19.74
N GLU A 201 40.74 -14.64 -19.25
CA GLU A 201 41.92 -14.98 -20.06
C GLU A 201 41.53 -15.83 -21.28
N GLY A 202 40.55 -16.72 -21.14
CA GLY A 202 40.05 -17.56 -22.23
C GLY A 202 39.32 -16.75 -23.30
N TRP A 203 38.54 -15.74 -22.90
CA TRP A 203 37.93 -14.79 -23.83
C TRP A 203 38.98 -13.95 -24.57
N LEU A 204 39.94 -13.36 -23.83
CA LEU A 204 40.99 -12.50 -24.40
C LEU A 204 41.90 -13.26 -25.38
N GLU A 205 42.26 -14.51 -25.06
CA GLU A 205 42.98 -15.39 -25.97
C GLU A 205 42.18 -15.71 -27.23
N LEU A 206 40.87 -15.95 -27.08
CA LEU A 206 39.98 -16.24 -28.19
C LEU A 206 39.79 -15.03 -29.11
N GLU A 207 39.64 -13.83 -28.55
CA GLU A 207 39.56 -12.56 -29.27
C GLU A 207 40.85 -12.25 -30.06
N ALA A 208 42.01 -12.42 -29.42
CA ALA A 208 43.31 -12.27 -30.07
C ALA A 208 43.53 -13.31 -31.19
N ALA A 209 43.07 -14.54 -30.98
CA ALA A 209 43.17 -15.61 -31.97
C ALA A 209 42.30 -15.34 -33.21
N VAL A 210 41.08 -14.81 -33.05
CA VAL A 210 40.20 -14.41 -34.16
C VAL A 210 40.83 -13.31 -35.00
N THR A 211 41.52 -12.36 -34.36
CA THR A 211 42.23 -11.28 -35.06
C THR A 211 43.38 -11.82 -35.92
N SER A 212 43.95 -12.97 -35.54
CA SER A 212 45.08 -13.60 -36.22
C SER A 212 44.67 -14.61 -37.30
N GLY A 213 43.41 -15.03 -37.35
CA GLY A 213 42.89 -15.96 -38.36
C GLY A 213 41.66 -16.77 -37.88
N PRO A 214 41.10 -17.63 -38.74
CA PRO A 214 39.91 -18.43 -38.40
C PRO A 214 40.22 -19.47 -37.32
N VAL A 215 39.53 -19.35 -36.17
CA VAL A 215 39.68 -20.24 -35.01
C VAL A 215 38.78 -21.47 -35.16
N ARG A 216 39.35 -22.67 -35.06
CA ARG A 216 38.57 -23.93 -35.04
C ARG A 216 37.73 -24.02 -33.77
N SER A 217 36.47 -24.42 -33.93
CA SER A 217 35.51 -24.61 -32.83
C SER A 217 35.28 -23.35 -31.98
N PHE A 218 35.42 -22.16 -32.57
CA PHE A 218 35.19 -20.88 -31.90
C PHE A 218 33.84 -20.84 -31.17
N GLY A 219 32.77 -21.25 -31.83
CA GLY A 219 31.43 -21.24 -31.24
C GLY A 219 31.32 -22.13 -30.01
N MET A 220 31.94 -23.32 -30.01
CA MET A 220 31.92 -24.21 -28.83
C MET A 220 32.70 -23.60 -27.67
N LYS A 221 33.92 -23.12 -27.93
CA LYS A 221 34.76 -22.49 -26.88
C LYS A 221 34.11 -21.25 -26.29
N LEU A 222 33.49 -20.42 -27.13
CA LEU A 222 32.79 -19.23 -26.70
C LEU A 222 31.55 -19.60 -25.88
N SER A 223 30.75 -20.57 -26.35
CA SER A 223 29.59 -21.06 -25.60
C SER A 223 29.99 -21.63 -24.24
N ASP A 224 31.08 -22.39 -24.14
CA ASP A 224 31.55 -22.94 -22.86
C ASP A 224 31.88 -21.83 -21.84
N ILE A 225 32.52 -20.74 -22.29
CA ILE A 225 32.85 -19.58 -21.45
C ILE A 225 31.57 -18.81 -21.06
N ILE A 226 30.68 -18.55 -22.01
CA ILE A 226 29.41 -17.85 -21.75
C ILE A 226 28.53 -18.66 -20.77
N ASP A 227 28.40 -19.97 -21.00
CA ASP A 227 27.60 -20.86 -20.17
C ASP A 227 28.14 -20.92 -18.74
N PHE A 228 29.45 -20.87 -18.55
CA PHE A 228 30.06 -20.77 -17.23
C PHE A 228 29.58 -19.53 -16.45
N TYR A 229 29.68 -18.34 -17.05
CA TYR A 229 29.26 -17.09 -16.38
C TYR A 229 27.74 -17.00 -16.18
N LEU A 230 26.94 -17.56 -17.09
CA LEU A 230 25.49 -17.65 -16.93
C LEU A 230 25.08 -18.60 -15.80
N LEU A 231 25.75 -19.75 -15.67
CA LEU A 231 25.51 -20.69 -14.58
C LEU A 231 25.91 -20.08 -13.23
N ASP A 232 27.02 -19.35 -13.19
CA ASP A 232 27.48 -18.66 -11.98
C ASP A 232 26.52 -17.54 -11.56
N TYR A 233 25.99 -16.78 -12.53
CA TYR A 233 24.88 -15.85 -12.29
C TYR A 233 23.62 -16.55 -11.74
N ASP A 234 23.24 -17.69 -12.32
CA ASP A 234 22.05 -18.46 -11.89
C ASP A 234 22.23 -19.00 -10.45
N MET A 235 23.45 -19.39 -10.07
CA MET A 235 23.78 -19.81 -8.72
C MET A 235 23.71 -18.67 -7.71
N GLU A 236 24.32 -17.51 -8.02
CA GLU A 236 24.32 -16.37 -7.11
C GLU A 236 22.92 -15.73 -6.96
N THR A 237 22.10 -15.79 -8.00
CA THR A 237 20.74 -15.22 -7.98
C THR A 237 19.64 -16.20 -7.56
N MET A 238 20.00 -17.43 -7.14
CA MET A 238 19.04 -18.50 -6.84
C MET A 238 17.99 -18.11 -5.78
N TYR A 239 18.37 -17.26 -4.83
CA TYR A 239 17.54 -16.86 -3.70
C TYR A 239 16.66 -15.63 -3.95
N PHE A 240 16.82 -14.97 -5.10
CA PHE A 240 16.05 -13.78 -5.47
C PHE A 240 14.76 -14.13 -6.21
N ASP A 241 13.94 -13.11 -6.43
CA ASP A 241 12.67 -13.26 -7.15
C ASP A 241 12.87 -13.83 -8.55
N GLU A 242 12.10 -14.84 -8.90
CA GLU A 242 12.23 -15.58 -10.16
C GLU A 242 11.97 -14.68 -11.38
N GLY A 243 10.98 -13.78 -11.30
CA GLY A 243 10.68 -12.86 -12.39
C GLY A 243 11.83 -11.88 -12.65
N VAL A 244 12.41 -11.33 -11.58
CA VAL A 244 13.53 -10.40 -11.67
C VAL A 244 14.77 -11.07 -12.24
N ARG A 245 15.19 -12.22 -11.69
CA ARG A 245 16.43 -12.87 -12.12
C ARG A 245 16.34 -13.32 -13.58
N THR A 246 15.18 -13.80 -14.05
CA THR A 246 15.00 -14.23 -15.45
C THR A 246 15.09 -13.05 -16.42
N VAL A 247 14.48 -11.90 -16.09
CA VAL A 247 14.60 -10.70 -16.92
C VAL A 247 16.05 -10.21 -16.96
N LYS A 248 16.74 -10.16 -15.82
CA LYS A 248 18.13 -9.72 -15.74
C LYS A 248 19.10 -10.69 -16.43
N ARG A 249 18.84 -12.00 -16.36
CA ARG A 249 19.59 -13.01 -17.11
C ARG A 249 19.46 -12.83 -18.62
N GLN A 250 18.25 -12.52 -19.10
CA GLN A 250 18.03 -12.23 -20.53
C GLN A 250 18.75 -10.96 -20.98
N GLN A 251 18.82 -9.93 -20.12
CA GLN A 251 19.60 -8.72 -20.39
C GLN A 251 21.10 -9.05 -20.49
N LEU A 252 21.65 -9.79 -19.52
CA LEU A 252 23.05 -10.24 -19.53
C LEU A 252 23.40 -11.08 -20.77
N GLN A 253 22.47 -11.89 -21.27
CA GLN A 253 22.66 -12.67 -22.51
C GLN A 253 22.64 -11.81 -23.79
N SER A 254 22.08 -10.60 -23.73
CA SER A 254 21.91 -9.72 -24.89
C SER A 254 22.96 -8.63 -25.02
N GLU A 255 23.69 -8.35 -23.94
CA GLU A 255 24.81 -7.41 -23.88
C GLU A 255 26.11 -8.05 -24.39
#